data_AF-A0A956C8Z2-F1
#
_entry.id   AF-A0A956C8Z2-F1
#
_cell.length_a   1.000
_cell.length_b   1.000
_cell.length_c   1.000
_cell.angle_alpha   90.00
_cell.angle_beta   90.00
_cell.angle_gamma   90.00
#
_symmetry.space_group_name_H-M   'P 1'
#
loop_
_entity.id
_entity.type
_entity.pdbx_description
1 polymer ?
#
loop_
_entity_poly.entity_id
_entity_poly.type
_entity_poly.pdbx_seq_one_letter_code
_entity_poly.pdbx_strand_id
1 'polypeptide(L)'
;MVRDDERDEDEREDASERDDETDAADPSDAPDKGGDEDAEDEAAKHGDDGVTDKDDDETPKDDDTPKDEKGGGDDGDANGDASKGTDKDDTDDRPVAAAPGGAGSPPPSDRKAAAWGRPLARLDAAWTKWEGWLCAVVLLLEIVVLSLWVALKGLSTPVDSGSNAGIVFRALFGANVLGLAAFLAVRKKPKRIQRPVTVIAVLAGMLLAKSWGNVGVQWSSNLLNWYQQASSLTLLGGLRGVGTRLTLLLALLGGSLATANGKHITIDLVTRFLKPTARLPVVIVGWLGAAVICASASWGFFDYISIEQFEANADATAGEKVGKVVDGIGEDWFIARKQIGLDFRTLPHVMKGEPYAEWLGGKEWNEWLDSSGFVERYGREKIDQLKMSEDIKRSPIVVVPERGEPRGELINAANLVFPIGLLIIAIRFVLLSLLAISGHSSVDPEAHVEGSDIQRKHEESIEEIEHEGEEEQA
;
A
#
# COMPACT_ATOMS: atom_id res chain seq x y z
N MET A 1 -63.21 -20.85 -39.09
CA MET A 1 -63.74 -20.95 -37.71
C MET A 1 -62.83 -20.07 -36.85
N VAL A 2 -63.01 -18.77 -36.97
CA VAL A 2 -62.28 -17.73 -36.24
C VAL A 2 -63.32 -16.63 -36.00
N ARG A 3 -63.59 -16.39 -34.73
CA ARG A 3 -64.41 -15.33 -34.15
C ARG A 3 -63.63 -14.88 -32.91
N ASP A 4 -63.28 -13.61 -32.88
CA ASP A 4 -63.90 -12.60 -31.99
C ASP A 4 -63.17 -12.69 -30.64
N ASP A 5 -62.40 -11.69 -30.21
CA ASP A 5 -62.81 -10.49 -29.45
C ASP A 5 -61.62 -10.29 -28.46
N GLU A 6 -61.21 -9.14 -27.91
CA GLU A 6 -61.81 -7.85 -27.63
C GLU A 6 -60.68 -6.96 -27.00
N ARG A 7 -60.74 -5.63 -27.20
CA ARG A 7 -60.60 -4.53 -26.19
C ARG A 7 -59.30 -4.34 -25.37
N ASP A 8 -58.88 -3.14 -24.93
CA ASP A 8 -59.32 -1.72 -24.88
C ASP A 8 -57.98 -0.90 -24.90
N GLU A 9 -57.75 0.19 -25.64
CA GLU A 9 -58.25 1.58 -25.58
C GLU A 9 -57.94 2.40 -24.29
N ASP A 10 -57.62 3.68 -24.54
CA ASP A 10 -57.52 4.88 -23.67
C ASP A 10 -56.19 5.20 -22.94
N GLU A 11 -55.71 6.45 -22.81
CA GLU A 11 -55.95 7.76 -23.45
C GLU A 11 -54.84 8.74 -22.99
N ARG A 12 -54.42 9.64 -23.89
CA ARG A 12 -54.01 11.07 -23.80
C ARG A 12 -53.64 11.77 -22.47
N GLU A 13 -52.61 12.63 -22.56
CA GLU A 13 -52.55 14.09 -22.23
C GLU A 13 -51.09 14.58 -22.48
N ASP A 14 -50.77 15.40 -23.49
CA ASP A 14 -50.88 16.87 -23.70
C ASP A 14 -50.11 17.78 -22.70
N ALA A 15 -49.16 18.57 -23.26
CA ALA A 15 -48.63 19.90 -22.88
C ALA A 15 -47.10 19.99 -23.17
N SER A 16 -46.57 20.62 -24.23
CA SER A 16 -46.55 22.03 -24.69
C SER A 16 -45.46 22.90 -24.03
N GLU A 17 -44.88 23.81 -24.85
CA GLU A 17 -43.74 24.76 -24.63
C GLU A 17 -42.37 24.16 -25.03
N ARG A 18 -41.69 24.43 -26.17
CA ARG A 18 -41.59 25.56 -27.13
C ARG A 18 -41.22 26.91 -26.51
N ASP A 19 -39.96 27.32 -26.72
CA ASP A 19 -39.49 28.52 -27.45
C ASP A 19 -37.93 28.41 -27.48
N ASP A 20 -37.25 28.08 -28.60
CA ASP A 20 -36.86 28.90 -29.76
C ASP A 20 -36.35 30.32 -29.43
N GLU A 21 -35.04 30.57 -29.64
CA GLU A 21 -34.57 31.57 -30.61
C GLU A 21 -33.02 31.64 -30.65
N THR A 22 -32.48 31.22 -31.79
CA THR A 22 -31.23 31.67 -32.40
C THR A 22 -31.51 32.90 -33.26
N ASP A 23 -30.65 33.92 -33.27
CA ASP A 23 -30.02 34.42 -34.51
C ASP A 23 -29.16 35.70 -34.33
N ALA A 24 -28.24 35.83 -35.28
CA ALA A 24 -27.10 36.73 -35.38
C ALA A 24 -27.43 38.15 -35.90
N ALA A 25 -26.51 39.12 -35.66
CA ALA A 25 -25.81 39.96 -36.68
C ALA A 25 -25.22 41.28 -36.10
N ASP A 26 -23.88 41.43 -36.21
CA ASP A 26 -23.01 42.49 -36.81
C ASP A 26 -23.46 44.00 -36.95
N PRO A 27 -22.58 44.96 -37.36
CA PRO A 27 -21.64 45.82 -36.60
C PRO A 27 -21.95 47.35 -36.72
N SER A 28 -20.99 48.19 -36.30
CA SER A 28 -20.76 49.64 -36.59
C SER A 28 -21.35 50.70 -35.64
N ASP A 29 -20.47 51.42 -34.91
CA ASP A 29 -20.19 52.87 -35.04
C ASP A 29 -19.53 53.49 -33.77
N ALA A 30 -18.46 54.26 -33.99
CA ALA A 30 -17.62 54.98 -33.01
C ALA A 30 -18.27 56.32 -32.53
N PRO A 31 -17.73 57.07 -31.54
CA PRO A 31 -16.49 57.87 -31.65
C PRO A 31 -15.58 57.84 -30.40
N ASP A 32 -14.24 57.92 -30.50
CA ASP A 32 -13.36 59.12 -30.63
C ASP A 32 -13.32 60.08 -29.41
N LYS A 33 -12.07 60.51 -29.09
CA LYS A 33 -11.48 61.32 -27.99
C LYS A 33 -10.48 60.48 -27.17
N GLY A 34 -9.15 60.62 -27.26
CA GLY A 34 -8.32 61.78 -27.60
C GLY A 34 -7.78 62.41 -26.31
N GLY A 35 -6.46 62.30 -26.08
CA GLY A 35 -5.77 62.93 -24.95
C GLY A 35 -4.37 62.36 -24.71
N ASP A 36 -3.38 62.98 -25.36
CA ASP A 36 -1.92 62.78 -25.29
C ASP A 36 -1.27 63.29 -23.97
N GLU A 37 0.06 63.07 -23.91
CA GLU A 37 1.12 63.73 -23.11
C GLU A 37 1.59 62.94 -21.87
N ASP A 38 2.73 62.22 -21.98
CA ASP A 38 4.12 62.67 -21.65
C ASP A 38 4.46 62.30 -20.18
N ALA A 39 5.63 61.84 -19.74
CA ALA A 39 6.92 61.46 -20.31
C ALA A 39 7.73 60.75 -19.18
N GLU A 40 8.86 60.15 -19.57
CA GLU A 40 10.11 59.93 -18.81
C GLU A 40 10.22 58.88 -17.68
N ASP A 41 11.18 57.98 -17.92
CA ASP A 41 12.22 57.44 -17.02
C ASP A 41 11.91 57.26 -15.52
N GLU A 42 11.93 56.02 -15.05
CA GLU A 42 12.95 55.62 -14.07
C GLU A 42 13.08 54.10 -13.87
N ALA A 43 14.28 53.75 -13.43
CA ALA A 43 14.87 52.42 -13.40
C ALA A 43 14.39 51.50 -12.27
N ALA A 44 14.69 50.22 -12.47
CA ALA A 44 15.06 49.24 -11.46
C ALA A 44 14.07 48.95 -10.31
N LYS A 45 13.40 47.80 -10.40
CA LYS A 45 13.27 46.81 -9.31
C LYS A 45 12.73 45.49 -9.87
N HIS A 46 13.60 44.48 -9.90
CA HIS A 46 13.17 43.09 -10.00
C HIS A 46 12.40 42.76 -8.71
N GLY A 47 11.08 42.69 -8.83
CA GLY A 47 10.19 42.10 -7.85
C GLY A 47 10.24 40.59 -7.98
N ASP A 48 10.62 39.97 -6.87
CA ASP A 48 10.51 38.56 -6.56
C ASP A 48 9.02 38.22 -6.41
N ASP A 49 8.43 37.69 -7.48
CA ASP A 49 7.04 37.22 -7.48
C ASP A 49 6.98 35.86 -6.75
N GLY A 50 6.78 35.96 -5.43
CA GLY A 50 6.39 34.86 -4.59
C GLY A 50 5.04 34.29 -5.04
N VAL A 51 5.08 33.21 -5.80
CA VAL A 51 3.96 32.29 -5.98
C VAL A 51 3.80 31.52 -4.67
N THR A 52 2.95 32.03 -3.79
CA THR A 52 2.36 31.24 -2.71
C THR A 52 1.28 30.36 -3.31
N ASP A 53 1.64 29.12 -3.65
CA ASP A 53 0.65 28.05 -3.82
C ASP A 53 -0.03 27.84 -2.47
N LYS A 54 -1.32 28.18 -2.41
CA LYS A 54 -2.21 27.75 -1.36
C LYS A 54 -2.52 26.28 -1.60
N ASP A 55 -1.89 25.42 -0.81
CA ASP A 55 -2.35 24.05 -0.62
C ASP A 55 -3.68 24.11 0.15
N ASP A 56 -4.79 24.03 -0.58
CA ASP A 56 -6.11 23.76 -0.02
C ASP A 56 -6.15 22.30 0.46
N ASP A 57 -5.79 22.09 1.72
CA ASP A 57 -6.00 20.86 2.48
C ASP A 57 -7.49 20.77 2.86
N GLU A 58 -8.35 20.46 1.88
CA GLU A 58 -9.74 20.09 2.13
C GLU A 58 -9.79 18.64 2.65
N THR A 59 -9.75 18.51 3.98
CA THR A 59 -10.30 17.35 4.67
C THR A 59 -11.80 17.23 4.37
N PRO A 60 -12.32 16.04 3.98
CA PRO A 60 -13.76 15.83 3.87
C PRO A 60 -14.43 16.04 5.23
N LYS A 61 -15.43 16.92 5.28
CA LYS A 61 -16.37 17.04 6.40
C LYS A 61 -17.31 15.84 6.36
N ASP A 62 -17.45 15.19 7.52
CA ASP A 62 -18.44 14.15 7.76
C ASP A 62 -19.86 14.68 7.49
N ASP A 63 -20.60 13.93 6.68
CA ASP A 63 -21.98 14.20 6.30
C ASP A 63 -22.94 14.02 7.48
N ASP A 64 -23.85 14.99 7.56
CA ASP A 64 -24.98 15.10 8.47
C ASP A 64 -25.91 13.88 8.41
N THR A 65 -26.14 13.24 9.56
CA THR A 65 -27.30 12.35 9.76
C THR A 65 -28.37 13.11 10.55
N PRO A 66 -29.66 13.11 10.12
CA PRO A 66 -30.70 13.88 10.80
C PRO A 66 -31.08 13.30 12.16
N LYS A 67 -31.17 14.18 13.16
CA LYS A 67 -31.90 14.00 14.42
C LYS A 67 -33.39 14.17 14.19
N ASP A 68 -34.18 13.21 14.70
CA ASP A 68 -35.49 13.30 15.35
C ASP A 68 -36.03 11.83 15.41
N GLU A 69 -36.55 11.24 16.48
CA GLU A 69 -37.46 11.72 17.52
C GLU A 69 -37.29 11.00 18.87
N LYS A 70 -37.93 11.61 19.86
CA LYS A 70 -38.09 11.33 21.29
C LYS A 70 -38.58 9.94 21.69
N GLY A 71 -38.09 9.52 22.86
CA GLY A 71 -38.78 8.65 23.83
C GLY A 71 -37.76 7.80 24.59
N GLY A 72 -37.60 7.80 25.91
CA GLY A 72 -38.36 8.37 27.03
C GLY A 72 -38.21 7.41 28.22
N GLY A 73 -37.64 7.88 29.34
CA GLY A 73 -37.45 7.10 30.59
C GLY A 73 -36.34 6.05 30.49
N ASP A 74 -35.55 5.72 31.51
CA ASP A 74 -35.85 5.65 32.94
C ASP A 74 -34.52 5.60 33.73
N ASP A 75 -34.62 5.82 35.03
CA ASP A 75 -33.59 6.18 36.00
C ASP A 75 -32.41 5.21 36.17
N GLY A 76 -31.24 5.73 36.57
CA GLY A 76 -30.07 4.87 36.84
C GLY A 76 -28.83 5.62 37.34
N ASP A 77 -28.89 5.98 38.61
CA ASP A 77 -27.94 6.71 39.44
C ASP A 77 -26.46 6.27 39.44
N ALA A 78 -25.64 7.20 39.94
CA ALA A 78 -24.37 7.05 40.67
C ALA A 78 -23.01 7.03 39.93
N ASN A 79 -22.28 8.16 40.11
CA ASN A 79 -20.95 8.24 40.76
C ASN A 79 -20.17 6.92 40.84
N GLY A 80 -18.95 6.82 40.33
CA GLY A 80 -17.85 7.70 40.67
C GLY A 80 -16.86 6.94 41.57
N ASP A 81 -15.59 7.24 41.34
CA ASP A 81 -14.45 7.04 42.23
C ASP A 81 -13.48 5.88 41.95
N ALA A 82 -12.23 6.31 41.92
CA ALA A 82 -11.04 5.53 41.76
C ALA A 82 -10.71 4.81 43.06
N SER A 83 -10.24 3.56 42.97
CA SER A 83 -9.46 3.00 44.07
C SER A 83 -8.42 1.98 43.58
N LYS A 84 -7.18 2.27 43.98
CA LYS A 84 -6.06 1.34 44.07
C LYS A 84 -6.44 0.16 44.98
N GLY A 85 -6.17 -1.06 44.53
CA GLY A 85 -5.96 -2.22 45.39
C GLY A 85 -5.03 -3.18 44.66
N THR A 86 -3.75 -3.26 45.03
CA THR A 86 -3.19 -4.33 45.88
C THR A 86 -3.60 -5.71 45.42
N ASP A 87 -2.78 -6.28 44.53
CA ASP A 87 -2.71 -7.71 44.24
C ASP A 87 -2.47 -8.46 45.55
N LYS A 88 -3.52 -9.13 46.03
CA LYS A 88 -3.41 -10.21 47.00
C LYS A 88 -3.43 -11.51 46.23
N ASP A 89 -2.31 -12.19 46.39
CA ASP A 89 -2.03 -13.59 46.17
C ASP A 89 -3.06 -14.43 46.96
N ASP A 90 -4.17 -14.81 46.32
CA ASP A 90 -5.08 -15.83 46.80
C ASP A 90 -4.90 -17.07 45.93
N THR A 91 -3.96 -17.93 46.34
CA THR A 91 -3.93 -19.35 46.01
C THR A 91 -5.22 -20.00 46.51
N ASP A 92 -6.25 -20.00 45.67
CA ASP A 92 -7.48 -20.77 45.87
C ASP A 92 -7.18 -22.24 45.48
N ASP A 93 -6.58 -22.98 46.41
CA ASP A 93 -6.41 -24.44 46.42
C ASP A 93 -7.78 -25.14 46.53
N ARG A 94 -8.65 -24.96 45.52
CA ARG A 94 -9.82 -25.83 45.38
C ARG A 94 -9.40 -27.09 44.63
N PRO A 95 -9.61 -28.28 45.20
CA PRO A 95 -9.47 -29.52 44.44
C PRO A 95 -10.50 -29.48 43.32
N VAL A 96 -10.03 -29.23 42.09
CA VAL A 96 -10.82 -29.37 40.88
C VAL A 96 -11.31 -30.81 40.85
N ALA A 97 -12.60 -31.01 41.10
CA ALA A 97 -13.25 -32.30 41.03
C ALA A 97 -12.91 -32.92 39.68
N ALA A 98 -12.25 -34.08 39.70
CA ALA A 98 -11.86 -34.83 38.52
C ALA A 98 -13.07 -35.00 37.61
N ALA A 99 -13.06 -34.30 36.47
CA ALA A 99 -14.08 -34.44 35.45
C ALA A 99 -14.14 -35.93 35.05
N PRO A 100 -15.33 -36.56 35.09
CA PRO A 100 -15.46 -37.98 34.85
C PRO A 100 -15.04 -38.32 33.42
N GLY A 101 -13.95 -39.06 33.31
CA GLY A 101 -13.60 -39.93 32.18
C GLY A 101 -13.79 -39.32 30.81
N GLY A 102 -12.78 -38.57 30.34
CA GLY A 102 -12.61 -38.29 28.93
C GLY A 102 -12.62 -39.60 28.16
N ALA A 103 -13.76 -39.91 27.52
CA ALA A 103 -13.88 -40.98 26.56
C ALA A 103 -12.86 -40.67 25.47
N GLY A 104 -11.74 -41.41 25.48
CA GLY A 104 -10.62 -41.18 24.57
C GLY A 104 -11.15 -41.05 23.15
N SER A 105 -10.94 -39.87 22.56
CA SER A 105 -11.30 -39.63 21.17
C SER A 105 -10.75 -40.79 20.35
N PRO A 106 -11.58 -41.45 19.52
CA PRO A 106 -11.13 -42.57 18.72
C PRO A 106 -9.88 -42.13 17.93
N PRO A 107 -8.83 -42.97 17.86
CA PRO A 107 -7.59 -42.60 17.21
C PRO A 107 -7.91 -42.11 15.79
N PRO A 108 -7.28 -41.00 15.33
CA PRO A 108 -7.55 -40.43 14.03
C PRO A 108 -7.45 -41.54 12.99
N SER A 109 -8.51 -41.73 12.20
CA SER A 109 -8.56 -42.83 11.24
C SER A 109 -7.39 -42.67 10.27
N ASP A 110 -6.49 -43.65 10.20
CA ASP A 110 -5.35 -43.74 9.28
C ASP A 110 -5.79 -43.84 7.81
N ARG A 111 -6.44 -42.79 7.30
CA ARG A 111 -6.71 -42.67 5.87
C ARG A 111 -5.38 -42.47 5.18
N LYS A 112 -4.91 -43.52 4.50
CA LYS A 112 -3.72 -43.44 3.64
C LYS A 112 -3.94 -42.33 2.60
N ALA A 113 -3.11 -41.30 2.64
CA ALA A 113 -3.14 -40.21 1.67
C ALA A 113 -3.01 -40.79 0.23
N ALA A 114 -3.84 -40.30 -0.68
CA ALA A 114 -3.93 -40.81 -2.04
C ALA A 114 -2.69 -40.41 -2.85
N ALA A 115 -2.01 -41.35 -3.52
CA ALA A 115 -0.73 -41.10 -4.18
C ALA A 115 -0.72 -39.92 -5.19
N TRP A 116 -1.86 -39.63 -5.83
CA TRP A 116 -2.01 -38.53 -6.79
C TRP A 116 -1.94 -37.14 -6.15
N GLY A 117 -2.24 -37.00 -4.86
CA GLY A 117 -2.20 -35.73 -4.12
C GLY A 117 -0.77 -35.29 -3.74
N ARG A 118 0.20 -36.22 -3.76
CA ARG A 118 1.58 -35.96 -3.37
C ARG A 118 2.27 -34.84 -4.19
N PRO A 119 2.16 -34.77 -5.53
CA PRO A 119 2.70 -33.63 -6.28
C PRO A 119 2.03 -32.30 -5.91
N LEU A 120 0.72 -32.28 -5.68
CA LEU A 120 0.00 -31.07 -5.26
C LEU A 120 0.46 -30.60 -3.87
N ALA A 121 0.65 -31.51 -2.93
CA ALA A 121 1.15 -31.19 -1.59
C ALA A 121 2.56 -30.59 -1.62
N ARG A 122 3.42 -31.10 -2.52
CA ARG A 122 4.77 -30.54 -2.72
C ARG A 122 4.72 -29.14 -3.34
N LEU A 123 3.84 -28.95 -4.32
CA LEU A 123 3.63 -27.65 -4.96
C LEU A 123 3.12 -26.63 -3.93
N ASP A 124 2.11 -27.00 -3.15
CA ASP A 124 1.54 -26.15 -2.10
C ASP A 124 2.59 -25.75 -1.07
N ALA A 125 3.38 -26.70 -0.55
CA ALA A 125 4.45 -26.42 0.40
C ALA A 125 5.54 -25.50 -0.17
N ALA A 126 5.94 -25.72 -1.43
CA ALA A 126 6.92 -24.86 -2.11
C ALA A 126 6.37 -23.45 -2.33
N TRP A 127 5.10 -23.35 -2.74
CA TRP A 127 4.40 -22.08 -2.92
C TRP A 127 4.30 -21.34 -1.57
N THR A 128 3.85 -21.99 -0.50
CA THR A 128 3.73 -21.38 0.84
C THR A 128 5.07 -20.89 1.36
N LYS A 129 6.16 -21.63 1.13
CA LYS A 129 7.51 -21.17 1.48
C LYS A 129 7.92 -19.92 0.69
N TRP A 130 7.64 -19.91 -0.61
CA TRP A 130 7.93 -18.76 -1.46
C TRP A 130 7.10 -17.53 -1.05
N GLU A 131 5.81 -17.68 -0.77
CA GLU A 131 4.95 -16.62 -0.27
C GLU A 131 5.39 -16.10 1.10
N GLY A 132 5.80 -16.99 2.01
CA GLY A 132 6.34 -16.60 3.31
C GLY A 132 7.60 -15.74 3.17
N TRP A 133 8.51 -16.13 2.26
CA TRP A 133 9.69 -15.32 1.94
C TRP A 133 9.32 -13.99 1.29
N LEU A 134 8.41 -13.99 0.32
CA LEU A 134 7.96 -12.78 -0.36
C LEU A 134 7.29 -11.81 0.63
N CYS A 135 6.45 -12.32 1.53
CA CYS A 135 5.80 -11.57 2.61
C CYS A 135 6.84 -10.88 3.50
N ALA A 136 7.89 -11.60 3.91
CA ALA A 136 8.98 -11.02 4.70
C ALA A 136 9.73 -9.91 3.94
N VAL A 137 9.98 -10.09 2.64
CA VAL A 137 10.63 -9.07 1.80
C VAL A 137 9.74 -7.83 1.64
N VAL A 138 8.45 -8.02 1.36
CA VAL A 138 7.48 -6.92 1.21
C VAL A 138 7.35 -6.14 2.52
N LEU A 139 7.24 -6.83 3.65
CA LEU A 139 7.20 -6.21 4.98
C LEU A 139 8.47 -5.38 5.26
N LEU A 140 9.64 -5.93 4.95
CA LEU A 140 10.91 -5.21 5.10
C LEU A 140 10.95 -3.95 4.22
N LEU A 141 10.54 -4.06 2.96
CA LEU A 141 10.48 -2.92 2.03
C LEU A 141 9.48 -1.86 2.50
N GLU A 142 8.32 -2.26 3.02
CA GLU A 142 7.31 -1.35 3.56
C GLU A 142 7.86 -0.57 4.75
N ILE A 143 8.51 -1.25 5.69
CA ILE A 143 9.18 -0.61 6.84
C ILE A 143 10.22 0.40 6.35
N VAL A 144 11.06 0.02 5.38
CA VAL A 144 12.10 0.91 4.82
C VAL A 144 11.48 2.13 4.14
N VAL A 145 10.48 1.95 3.29
CA VAL A 145 9.83 3.05 2.54
C VAL A 145 9.12 4.02 3.48
N LEU A 146 8.34 3.52 4.44
CA LEU A 146 7.63 4.36 5.41
C LEU A 146 8.61 5.09 6.34
N SER A 147 9.65 4.40 6.82
CA SER A 147 10.69 5.02 7.66
C SER A 147 11.44 6.11 6.89
N LEU A 148 11.81 5.84 5.63
CA LEU A 148 12.48 6.81 4.77
C LEU A 148 11.58 8.02 4.50
N TRP A 149 10.30 7.80 4.20
CA TRP A 149 9.35 8.88 3.95
C TRP A 149 9.15 9.78 5.18
N VAL A 150 8.90 9.19 6.35
CA VAL A 150 8.76 9.93 7.62
C VAL A 150 10.05 10.68 7.94
N ALA A 151 11.21 10.05 7.74
CA ALA A 151 12.50 10.67 8.01
C ALA A 151 12.78 11.86 7.09
N LEU A 152 12.59 11.71 5.78
CA LEU A 152 12.78 12.79 4.82
C LEU A 152 11.80 13.94 5.08
N LYS A 153 10.53 13.64 5.37
CA LYS A 153 9.53 14.66 5.70
C LYS A 153 9.88 15.41 6.99
N GLY A 154 10.32 14.70 8.03
CA GLY A 154 10.76 15.31 9.28
C GLY A 154 12.01 16.18 9.13
N LEU A 155 12.95 15.76 8.28
CA LEU A 155 14.19 16.49 8.00
C LEU A 155 14.04 17.63 6.98
N SER A 156 13.00 17.60 6.13
CA SER A 156 12.74 18.67 5.16
C SER A 156 11.92 19.83 5.73
N THR A 157 11.20 19.64 6.85
CA THR A 157 10.44 20.73 7.50
C THR A 157 11.39 21.73 8.17
N PRO A 158 11.41 23.02 7.77
CA PRO A 158 12.20 24.05 8.43
C PRO A 158 11.60 24.42 9.80
N VAL A 159 12.44 24.91 10.71
CA VAL A 159 12.04 25.27 12.09
C VAL A 159 10.99 26.38 12.11
N ASP A 160 11.01 27.25 11.09
CA ASP A 160 10.15 28.43 11.01
C ASP A 160 8.78 28.16 10.35
N SER A 161 8.51 26.91 9.93
CA SER A 161 7.28 26.56 9.18
C SER A 161 5.99 26.55 10.03
N GLY A 162 6.06 26.96 11.30
CA GLY A 162 4.95 26.85 12.26
C GLY A 162 4.62 25.42 12.70
N SER A 163 5.28 24.40 12.15
CA SER A 163 5.06 23.00 12.50
C SER A 163 6.15 22.46 13.42
N ASN A 164 5.77 22.05 14.62
CA ASN A 164 6.69 21.42 15.58
C ASN A 164 7.13 20.01 15.18
N ALA A 165 6.51 19.41 14.15
CA ALA A 165 6.77 18.02 13.75
C ALA A 165 8.24 17.78 13.37
N GLY A 166 8.85 18.71 12.64
CA GLY A 166 10.26 18.60 12.24
C GLY A 166 11.23 18.67 13.44
N ILE A 167 10.92 19.48 14.45
CA ILE A 167 11.73 19.58 15.67
C ILE A 167 11.62 18.29 16.48
N VAL A 168 10.40 17.77 16.65
CA VAL A 168 10.15 16.51 17.36
C VAL A 168 10.86 15.35 16.69
N PHE A 169 10.77 15.23 15.36
CA PHE A 169 11.47 14.19 14.61
C PHE A 169 12.99 14.26 14.81
N ARG A 170 13.58 15.46 14.67
CA ARG A 170 15.03 15.66 14.88
C ARG A 170 15.47 15.37 16.33
N ALA A 171 14.62 15.67 17.31
CA ALA A 171 14.87 15.32 18.71
C ALA A 171 14.89 13.81 18.92
N LEU A 172 13.90 13.09 18.40
CA LEU A 172 13.85 11.63 18.48
C LEU A 172 15.00 10.98 17.71
N PHE A 173 15.31 11.47 16.51
CA PHE A 173 16.43 10.97 15.70
C PHE A 173 17.77 11.21 16.41
N GLY A 174 18.02 12.43 16.89
CA GLY A 174 19.23 12.77 17.65
C GLY A 174 19.37 11.95 18.92
N ALA A 175 18.28 11.75 19.66
CA ALA A 175 18.22 10.91 20.84
C ALA A 175 18.60 9.44 20.53
N ASN A 176 18.07 8.87 19.45
CA ASN A 176 18.39 7.50 19.03
C ASN A 176 19.85 7.37 18.59
N VAL A 177 20.35 8.28 17.75
CA VAL A 177 21.73 8.23 17.24
C VAL A 177 22.74 8.41 18.38
N LEU A 178 22.57 9.42 19.24
CA LEU A 178 23.47 9.64 20.37
C LEU A 178 23.34 8.55 21.44
N GLY A 179 22.12 8.07 21.70
CA GLY A 179 21.87 6.96 22.62
C GLY A 179 22.56 5.67 22.17
N LEU A 180 22.44 5.33 20.88
CA LEU A 180 23.08 4.16 20.28
C LEU A 180 24.61 4.32 20.26
N ALA A 181 25.13 5.47 19.84
CA ALA A 181 26.57 5.74 19.83
C ALA A 181 27.17 5.66 21.23
N ALA A 182 26.50 6.24 22.23
CA ALA A 182 26.90 6.14 23.63
C ALA A 182 26.86 4.69 24.10
N PHE A 183 25.76 3.97 23.88
CA PHE A 183 25.63 2.55 24.24
C PHE A 183 26.77 1.71 23.66
N LEU A 184 27.09 1.87 22.37
CA LEU A 184 28.18 1.17 21.72
C LEU A 184 29.56 1.54 22.30
N ALA A 185 29.77 2.82 22.64
CA ALA A 185 31.02 3.29 23.25
C ALA A 185 31.23 2.75 24.68
N VAL A 186 30.15 2.60 25.46
CA VAL A 186 30.20 2.10 26.85
C VAL A 186 29.80 0.63 27.02
N ARG A 187 29.60 -0.14 25.93
CA ARG A 187 29.15 -1.55 26.00
C ARG A 187 30.03 -2.48 26.83
N LYS A 188 31.32 -2.13 27.00
CA LYS A 188 32.29 -2.89 27.81
C LYS A 188 32.44 -2.39 29.26
N LYS A 189 31.69 -1.36 29.66
CA LYS A 189 31.75 -0.75 31.00
C LYS A 189 30.69 -1.37 31.92
N PRO A 190 30.87 -1.32 33.26
CA PRO A 190 29.87 -1.84 34.19
C PRO A 190 28.52 -1.13 34.02
N LYS A 191 27.41 -1.86 34.25
CA LYS A 191 26.02 -1.37 34.08
C LYS A 191 25.74 -0.05 34.83
N ARG A 192 26.44 0.20 35.95
CA ARG A 192 26.36 1.45 36.73
C ARG A 192 26.82 2.69 35.95
N ILE A 193 27.75 2.53 35.02
CA ILE A 193 28.25 3.62 34.15
C ILE A 193 27.47 3.62 32.83
N GLN A 194 27.17 2.42 32.30
CA GLN A 194 26.52 2.29 31.00
C GLN A 194 25.17 3.01 30.94
N ARG A 195 24.29 2.75 31.92
CA ARG A 195 22.93 3.31 31.98
C ARG A 195 22.90 4.85 32.04
N PRO A 196 23.57 5.53 33.00
CA PRO A 196 23.50 6.99 33.08
C PRO A 196 24.13 7.65 31.85
N VAL A 197 25.20 7.08 31.28
CA VAL A 197 25.82 7.64 30.07
C VAL A 197 24.86 7.57 28.87
N THR A 198 24.20 6.43 28.66
CA THR A 198 23.20 6.30 27.59
C THR A 198 22.01 7.24 27.80
N VAL A 199 21.49 7.36 29.02
CA VAL A 199 20.37 8.29 29.32
C VAL A 199 20.77 9.75 29.10
N ILE A 200 21.96 10.17 29.55
CA ILE A 200 22.46 11.52 29.34
C ILE A 200 22.62 11.80 27.83
N ALA A 201 23.10 10.84 27.05
CA ALA A 201 23.26 10.98 25.61
C ALA A 201 21.91 11.12 24.88
N VAL A 202 20.90 10.35 25.29
CA VAL A 202 19.51 10.47 24.78
C VAL A 202 18.95 11.87 25.07
N LEU A 203 19.06 12.35 26.31
CA LEU A 203 18.59 13.69 26.70
C LEU A 203 19.34 14.80 25.97
N ALA A 204 20.67 14.66 25.81
CA ALA A 204 21.48 15.58 25.03
C ALA A 204 21.02 15.63 23.56
N GLY A 205 20.70 14.48 22.96
CA GLY A 205 20.16 14.41 21.60
C GLY A 205 18.83 15.13 21.43
N MET A 206 17.95 15.05 22.42
CA MET A 206 16.69 15.80 22.42
C MET A 206 16.92 17.31 22.53
N LEU A 207 17.82 17.75 23.42
CA LEU A 207 18.10 19.18 23.63
C LEU A 207 18.81 19.83 22.44
N LEU A 208 19.68 19.08 21.75
CA LEU A 208 20.41 19.54 20.57
C LEU A 208 19.52 19.63 19.31
N ALA A 209 18.27 19.16 19.37
CA ALA A 209 17.35 19.22 18.24
C ALA A 209 17.17 20.63 17.67
N LYS A 210 17.16 21.65 18.53
CA LYS A 210 16.99 23.05 18.12
C LYS A 210 18.24 23.62 17.46
N SER A 211 19.45 23.20 17.89
CA SER A 211 20.69 23.78 17.39
C SER A 211 21.04 23.33 15.97
N TRP A 212 20.59 22.15 15.54
CA TRP A 212 20.80 21.64 14.19
C TRP A 212 19.52 21.63 13.32
N GLY A 213 18.49 22.38 13.71
CA GLY A 213 17.18 22.34 13.04
C GLY A 213 17.23 22.68 11.54
N ASN A 214 18.19 23.52 11.12
CA ASN A 214 18.38 23.91 9.72
C ASN A 214 19.40 23.03 8.98
N VAL A 215 20.11 22.14 9.69
CA VAL A 215 21.13 21.29 9.08
C VAL A 215 20.45 20.22 8.23
N GLY A 216 20.82 20.16 6.95
CA GLY A 216 20.31 19.16 6.02
C GLY A 216 18.88 19.38 5.52
N VAL A 217 18.23 20.52 5.85
CA VAL A 217 16.86 20.83 5.38
C VAL A 217 16.79 20.87 3.86
N GLN A 218 17.67 21.67 3.24
CA GLN A 218 17.70 21.81 1.77
C GLN A 218 18.04 20.48 1.09
N TRP A 219 19.01 19.74 1.62
CA TRP A 219 19.38 18.42 1.10
C TRP A 219 18.23 17.41 1.20
N SER A 220 17.58 17.33 2.36
CA SER A 220 16.46 16.40 2.59
C SER A 220 15.23 16.78 1.77
N SER A 221 14.97 18.09 1.62
CA SER A 221 13.90 18.62 0.77
C SER A 221 14.17 18.27 -0.70
N ASN A 222 15.38 18.49 -1.19
CA ASN A 222 15.78 18.13 -2.55
C ASN A 222 15.63 16.62 -2.80
N LEU A 223 16.08 15.79 -1.84
CA LEU A 223 15.97 14.33 -1.93
C LEU A 223 14.50 13.86 -1.87
N LEU A 224 13.67 14.45 -1.00
CA LEU A 224 12.25 14.16 -0.90
C LEU A 224 11.51 14.53 -2.19
N ASN A 225 11.75 15.74 -2.70
CA ASN A 225 11.13 16.25 -3.92
C ASN A 225 11.54 15.41 -5.13
N TRP A 226 12.82 14.99 -5.21
CA TRP A 226 13.24 14.05 -6.25
C TRP A 226 12.46 12.73 -6.17
N TYR A 227 12.37 12.10 -4.99
CA TYR A 227 11.60 10.88 -4.82
C TYR A 227 10.11 11.03 -5.15
N GLN A 228 9.53 12.22 -4.93
CA GLN A 228 8.11 12.51 -5.17
C GLN A 228 7.78 12.98 -6.58
N GLN A 229 8.72 13.64 -7.28
CA GLN A 229 8.45 14.35 -8.53
C GLN A 229 9.29 13.88 -9.73
N ALA A 230 10.47 13.28 -9.54
CA ALA A 230 11.36 12.93 -10.66
C ALA A 230 12.14 11.62 -10.50
N SER A 231 11.65 10.68 -9.68
CA SER A 231 12.23 9.34 -9.53
C SER A 231 11.32 8.25 -10.11
N SER A 232 11.78 7.01 -10.21
CA SER A 232 10.94 5.86 -10.58
C SER A 232 9.81 5.61 -9.58
N LEU A 233 9.93 6.09 -8.34
CA LEU A 233 8.85 5.97 -7.35
C LEU A 233 7.65 6.85 -7.72
N THR A 234 7.83 7.90 -8.52
CA THR A 234 6.72 8.78 -8.95
C THR A 234 5.77 8.07 -9.89
N LEU A 235 6.31 7.12 -10.67
CA LEU A 235 5.51 6.20 -11.46
C LEU A 235 4.58 5.35 -10.58
N LEU A 236 4.96 5.12 -9.31
CA LEU A 236 4.16 4.43 -8.29
C LEU A 236 3.44 5.40 -7.33
N GLY A 237 3.29 6.68 -7.68
CA GLY A 237 2.65 7.70 -6.83
C GLY A 237 3.53 8.23 -5.69
N GLY A 238 4.85 8.17 -5.87
CA GLY A 238 5.86 8.61 -4.91
C GLY A 238 6.01 7.65 -3.72
N LEU A 239 6.79 8.06 -2.72
CA LEU A 239 7.05 7.25 -1.51
C LEU A 239 5.77 6.82 -0.78
N ARG A 240 4.78 7.72 -0.69
CA ARG A 240 3.48 7.40 -0.09
C ARG A 240 2.73 6.33 -0.88
N GLY A 241 2.66 6.50 -2.21
CA GLY A 241 1.98 5.55 -3.09
C GLY A 241 2.60 4.15 -3.04
N VAL A 242 3.92 4.08 -2.96
CA VAL A 242 4.65 2.81 -2.78
C VAL A 242 4.26 2.16 -1.44
N GLY A 243 4.25 2.93 -0.34
CA GLY A 243 3.85 2.43 0.97
C GLY A 243 2.46 1.80 0.95
N THR A 244 1.43 2.52 0.49
CA THR A 244 0.05 2.01 0.41
C THR A 244 -0.06 0.72 -0.42
N ARG A 245 0.68 0.62 -1.53
CA ARG A 245 0.66 -0.56 -2.40
C ARG A 245 1.37 -1.75 -1.78
N LEU A 246 2.48 -1.53 -1.08
CA LEU A 246 3.15 -2.59 -0.32
C LEU A 246 2.25 -3.11 0.80
N THR A 247 1.51 -2.23 1.50
CA THR A 247 0.52 -2.65 2.51
C THR A 247 -0.58 -3.51 1.91
N LEU A 248 -1.13 -3.13 0.74
CA LEU A 248 -2.14 -3.92 0.04
C LEU A 248 -1.59 -5.29 -0.40
N LEU A 249 -0.37 -5.32 -0.94
CA LEU A 249 0.31 -6.55 -1.31
C LEU A 249 0.54 -7.45 -0.09
N LEU A 250 0.98 -6.88 1.04
CA LEU A 250 1.18 -7.59 2.30
C LEU A 250 -0.14 -8.18 2.82
N ALA A 251 -1.24 -7.44 2.76
CA ALA A 251 -2.56 -7.92 3.16
C ALA A 251 -3.02 -9.11 2.30
N LEU A 252 -2.81 -9.06 0.98
CA LEU A 252 -3.17 -10.15 0.06
C LEU A 252 -2.28 -11.38 0.26
N LEU A 253 -0.97 -11.18 0.47
CA LEU A 253 -0.05 -12.27 0.81
C LEU A 253 -0.40 -12.91 2.15
N GLY A 254 -0.74 -12.10 3.16
CA GLY A 254 -1.24 -12.56 4.45
C GLY A 254 -2.53 -13.37 4.31
N GLY A 255 -3.46 -12.91 3.48
CA GLY A 255 -4.68 -13.64 3.13
C GLY A 255 -4.39 -14.99 2.46
N SER A 256 -3.48 -15.03 1.48
CA SER A 256 -3.07 -16.26 0.80
C SER A 256 -2.41 -17.26 1.77
N LEU A 257 -1.50 -16.79 2.64
CA LEU A 257 -0.85 -17.63 3.66
C LEU A 257 -1.82 -18.12 4.73
N ALA A 258 -2.79 -17.28 5.15
CA ALA A 258 -3.86 -17.70 6.04
C ALA A 258 -4.72 -18.81 5.39
N THR A 259 -4.92 -18.70 4.08
CA THR A 259 -5.58 -19.73 3.26
C THR A 259 -4.81 -21.03 3.30
N ALA A 260 -3.54 -21.00 2.88
CA ALA A 260 -2.71 -22.20 2.82
C ALA A 260 -2.62 -22.96 4.15
N ASN A 261 -2.62 -22.24 5.28
CA ASN A 261 -2.57 -22.85 6.60
C ASN A 261 -3.92 -23.36 7.13
N GLY A 262 -5.01 -23.20 6.38
CA GLY A 262 -6.36 -23.52 6.83
C GLY A 262 -6.85 -22.65 7.99
N LYS A 263 -6.15 -21.54 8.31
CA LYS A 263 -6.44 -20.63 9.42
C LYS A 263 -7.53 -19.60 9.09
N HIS A 264 -8.32 -19.86 8.07
CA HIS A 264 -9.49 -19.02 7.84
C HIS A 264 -10.43 -19.11 9.02
N ILE A 265 -11.21 -18.05 9.19
CA ILE A 265 -12.38 -18.06 10.07
C ILE A 265 -13.35 -19.08 9.47
N THR A 266 -13.13 -20.37 9.73
CA THR A 266 -14.17 -21.36 9.65
C THR A 266 -15.28 -20.83 10.52
N ILE A 267 -16.50 -20.79 9.99
CA ILE A 267 -17.69 -20.54 10.79
C ILE A 267 -17.80 -21.76 11.72
N ASP A 268 -17.04 -21.70 12.81
CA ASP A 268 -16.78 -22.78 13.76
C ASP A 268 -18.11 -23.27 14.35
N LEU A 269 -19.09 -22.36 14.40
CA LEU A 269 -20.47 -22.66 14.78
C LEU A 269 -21.07 -23.81 13.96
N VAL A 270 -20.92 -23.83 12.62
CA VAL A 270 -21.55 -24.87 11.78
C VAL A 270 -20.79 -26.20 11.87
N THR A 271 -19.46 -26.15 11.88
CA THR A 271 -18.62 -27.36 11.93
C THR A 271 -18.72 -28.10 13.26
N ARG A 272 -19.00 -27.37 14.36
CA ARG A 272 -19.23 -27.97 15.68
C ARG A 272 -20.51 -28.81 15.75
N PHE A 273 -21.57 -28.42 15.04
CA PHE A 273 -22.84 -29.16 15.06
C PHE A 273 -22.91 -30.32 14.04
N LEU A 274 -21.93 -30.42 13.13
CA LEU A 274 -21.90 -31.47 12.12
C LEU A 274 -21.19 -32.73 12.61
N LYS A 275 -21.77 -33.89 12.27
CA LYS A 275 -21.11 -35.20 12.45
C LYS A 275 -19.75 -35.20 11.74
N PRO A 276 -18.71 -35.86 12.28
CA PRO A 276 -17.36 -35.87 11.69
C PRO A 276 -17.31 -36.22 10.19
N THR A 277 -18.20 -37.11 9.74
CA THR A 277 -18.30 -37.52 8.33
C THR A 277 -18.87 -36.44 7.41
N ALA A 278 -19.67 -35.51 7.94
CA ALA A 278 -20.28 -34.40 7.20
C ALA A 278 -19.40 -33.13 7.21
N ARG A 279 -18.40 -33.05 8.09
CA ARG A 279 -17.50 -31.87 8.18
C ARG A 279 -16.72 -31.66 6.89
N LEU A 280 -16.08 -32.71 6.38
CA LEU A 280 -15.26 -32.66 5.16
C LEU A 280 -16.03 -32.10 3.93
N PRO A 281 -17.19 -32.64 3.52
CA PRO A 281 -17.91 -32.12 2.36
C PRO A 281 -18.40 -30.69 2.57
N VAL A 282 -18.84 -30.32 3.78
CA VAL A 282 -19.29 -28.95 4.07
C VAL A 282 -18.13 -27.96 3.98
N VAL A 283 -16.96 -28.30 4.51
CA VAL A 283 -15.77 -27.45 4.40
C VAL A 283 -15.31 -27.31 2.95
N ILE A 284 -15.29 -28.40 2.17
CA ILE A 284 -14.98 -28.34 0.74
C ILE A 284 -15.95 -27.42 -0.01
N VAL A 285 -17.26 -27.52 0.24
CA VAL A 285 -18.26 -26.64 -0.37
C VAL A 285 -18.01 -25.18 0.03
N GLY A 286 -17.67 -24.93 1.30
CA GLY A 286 -17.30 -23.60 1.79
C GLY A 286 -16.08 -23.02 1.07
N TRP A 287 -15.01 -23.79 0.94
CA TRP A 287 -13.80 -23.37 0.23
C TRP A 287 -14.05 -23.14 -1.27
N LEU A 288 -14.83 -24.01 -1.92
CA LEU A 288 -15.20 -23.79 -3.33
C LEU A 288 -16.09 -22.56 -3.51
N GLY A 289 -17.02 -22.30 -2.59
CA GLY A 289 -17.80 -21.07 -2.57
C GLY A 289 -16.92 -19.83 -2.44
N ALA A 290 -15.96 -19.85 -1.50
CA ALA A 290 -14.99 -18.77 -1.33
C ALA A 290 -14.12 -18.58 -2.59
N ALA A 291 -13.68 -19.68 -3.23
CA ALA A 291 -12.94 -19.62 -4.49
C ALA A 291 -13.73 -18.92 -5.61
N VAL A 292 -15.02 -19.24 -5.76
CA VAL A 292 -15.90 -18.62 -6.76
C VAL A 292 -16.07 -17.12 -6.49
N ILE A 293 -16.28 -16.74 -5.23
CA ILE A 293 -16.40 -15.33 -4.83
C ILE A 293 -15.10 -14.57 -5.13
N CYS A 294 -13.95 -15.10 -4.71
CA CYS A 294 -12.64 -14.49 -4.95
C CYS A 294 -12.32 -14.39 -6.46
N ALA A 295 -12.62 -15.42 -7.26
CA ALA A 295 -12.43 -15.41 -8.71
C ALA A 295 -13.35 -14.40 -9.41
N SER A 296 -14.62 -14.32 -8.99
CA SER A 296 -15.59 -13.37 -9.56
C SER A 296 -15.20 -11.93 -9.23
N ALA A 297 -14.81 -11.67 -7.99
CA ALA A 297 -14.29 -10.37 -7.57
C ALA A 297 -13.02 -10.02 -8.34
N SER A 298 -12.05 -10.95 -8.42
CA SER A 298 -10.82 -10.77 -9.20
C SER A 298 -11.12 -10.35 -10.64
N TRP A 299 -12.05 -11.03 -11.32
CA TRP A 299 -12.45 -10.67 -12.68
C TRP A 299 -13.13 -9.30 -12.74
N GLY A 300 -14.07 -8.99 -11.84
CA GLY A 300 -14.75 -7.70 -11.81
C GLY A 300 -13.78 -6.51 -11.62
N PHE A 301 -12.80 -6.64 -10.72
CA PHE A 301 -11.77 -5.62 -10.53
C PHE A 301 -10.82 -5.53 -11.72
N PHE A 302 -10.43 -6.67 -12.31
CA PHE A 302 -9.62 -6.69 -13.53
C PHE A 302 -10.34 -5.98 -14.69
N ASP A 303 -11.62 -6.27 -14.88
CA ASP A 303 -12.44 -5.68 -15.93
C ASP A 303 -12.54 -4.16 -15.77
N TYR A 304 -12.88 -3.69 -14.57
CA TYR A 304 -12.91 -2.28 -14.23
C TYR A 304 -11.56 -1.58 -14.49
N ILE A 305 -10.45 -2.17 -14.03
CA ILE A 305 -9.11 -1.61 -14.26
C ILE A 305 -8.78 -1.59 -15.76
N SER A 306 -9.12 -2.64 -16.50
CA SER A 306 -8.84 -2.71 -17.94
C SER A 306 -9.54 -1.59 -18.71
N ILE A 307 -10.78 -1.25 -18.33
CA ILE A 307 -11.57 -0.20 -18.97
C ILE A 307 -11.10 1.18 -18.53
N GLU A 308 -11.02 1.43 -17.24
CA GLU A 308 -10.75 2.76 -16.69
C GLU A 308 -9.29 3.19 -16.85
N GLN A 309 -8.34 2.27 -16.61
CA GLN A 309 -6.91 2.60 -16.52
C GLN A 309 -6.15 2.26 -17.80
N PHE A 310 -6.59 1.23 -18.53
CA PHE A 310 -5.99 0.82 -19.80
C PHE A 310 -6.86 1.16 -21.01
N GLU A 311 -7.94 1.92 -20.80
CA GLU A 311 -8.85 2.42 -21.84
C GLU A 311 -9.43 1.29 -22.72
N ALA A 312 -9.53 0.05 -22.22
CA ALA A 312 -10.12 -1.04 -22.97
C ALA A 312 -11.60 -0.76 -23.25
N ASN A 313 -12.07 -1.14 -24.43
CA ASN A 313 -13.49 -1.00 -24.76
C ASN A 313 -14.31 -1.89 -23.80
N ALA A 314 -15.35 -1.32 -23.19
CA ALA A 314 -16.23 -2.04 -22.26
C ALA A 314 -16.85 -3.30 -22.89
N ASP A 315 -17.16 -3.25 -24.18
CA ASP A 315 -17.76 -4.36 -24.95
C ASP A 315 -16.71 -5.32 -25.54
N ALA A 316 -15.42 -5.07 -25.30
CA ALA A 316 -14.36 -5.96 -25.78
C ALA A 316 -14.44 -7.34 -25.11
N THR A 317 -14.04 -8.36 -25.86
CA THR A 317 -13.93 -9.72 -25.31
C THR A 317 -12.88 -9.78 -24.20
N ALA A 318 -13.00 -10.76 -23.31
CA ALA A 318 -12.03 -10.98 -22.24
C ALA A 318 -10.58 -11.07 -22.76
N GLY A 319 -10.38 -11.72 -23.91
CA GLY A 319 -9.06 -11.85 -24.54
C GLY A 319 -8.49 -10.52 -25.03
N GLU A 320 -9.32 -9.66 -25.62
CA GLU A 320 -8.92 -8.32 -26.08
C GLU A 320 -8.57 -7.40 -24.91
N LYS A 321 -9.35 -7.46 -23.82
CA LYS A 321 -9.06 -6.71 -22.58
C LYS A 321 -7.73 -7.15 -21.97
N VAL A 322 -7.48 -8.46 -21.87
CA VAL A 322 -6.20 -9.01 -21.41
C VAL A 322 -5.05 -8.58 -22.33
N GLY A 323 -5.23 -8.64 -23.65
CA GLY A 323 -4.24 -8.18 -24.62
C GLY A 323 -3.86 -6.72 -24.40
N LYS A 324 -4.86 -5.84 -24.28
CA LYS A 324 -4.63 -4.40 -24.05
C LYS A 324 -3.92 -4.11 -22.73
N VAL A 325 -4.30 -4.80 -21.65
CA VAL A 325 -3.63 -4.68 -20.35
C VAL A 325 -2.17 -5.15 -20.44
N VAL A 326 -1.91 -6.28 -21.11
CA VAL A 326 -0.54 -6.79 -21.28
C VAL A 326 0.33 -5.83 -22.11
N ASP A 327 -0.22 -5.28 -23.19
CA ASP A 327 0.48 -4.28 -24.01
C ASP A 327 0.77 -3.01 -23.21
N GLY A 328 -0.20 -2.53 -22.42
CA GLY A 328 -0.02 -1.39 -21.52
C GLY A 328 1.05 -1.63 -20.47
N ILE A 329 1.03 -2.78 -19.78
CA ILE A 329 2.09 -3.17 -18.82
C ILE A 329 3.45 -3.21 -19.51
N GLY A 330 3.52 -3.70 -20.76
CA GLY A 330 4.75 -3.73 -21.55
C GLY A 330 5.33 -2.34 -21.78
N GLU A 331 4.46 -1.36 -22.07
CA GLU A 331 4.83 0.04 -22.23
C GLU A 331 5.26 0.68 -20.89
N ASP A 332 4.48 0.49 -19.84
CA ASP A 332 4.79 1.01 -18.50
C ASP A 332 6.12 0.45 -17.98
N TRP A 333 6.39 -0.84 -18.25
CA TRP A 333 7.66 -1.47 -17.88
C TRP A 333 8.84 -0.92 -18.68
N PHE A 334 8.65 -0.62 -19.97
CA PHE A 334 9.66 0.07 -20.76
C PHE A 334 9.98 1.42 -20.12
N ILE A 335 8.97 2.25 -19.84
CA ILE A 335 9.12 3.57 -19.21
C ILE A 335 9.81 3.45 -17.85
N ALA A 336 9.36 2.54 -17.00
CA ALA A 336 9.92 2.27 -15.68
C ALA A 336 11.41 1.96 -15.74
N ARG A 337 11.82 1.09 -16.68
CA ARG A 337 13.23 0.75 -16.87
C ARG A 337 14.06 1.96 -17.29
N LYS A 338 13.51 2.85 -18.12
CA LYS A 338 14.20 4.08 -18.54
C LYS A 338 14.32 5.07 -17.39
N GLN A 339 13.26 5.25 -16.60
CA GLN A 339 13.28 6.09 -15.42
C GLN A 339 14.28 5.57 -14.37
N ILE A 340 14.32 4.26 -14.10
CA ILE A 340 15.32 3.66 -13.20
C ILE A 340 16.75 3.96 -13.69
N GLY A 341 16.99 3.86 -15.01
CA GLY A 341 18.28 4.22 -15.59
C GLY A 341 18.65 5.70 -15.38
N LEU A 342 17.66 6.59 -15.44
CA LEU A 342 17.82 8.01 -15.20
C LEU A 342 18.01 8.32 -13.70
N ASP A 343 17.35 7.59 -12.82
CA ASP A 343 17.53 7.67 -11.36
C ASP A 343 18.96 7.33 -10.95
N PHE A 344 19.55 6.28 -11.53
CA PHE A 344 20.95 5.93 -11.26
C PHE A 344 21.93 7.02 -11.69
N ARG A 345 21.61 7.79 -12.73
CA ARG A 345 22.41 8.95 -13.14
C ARG A 345 22.18 10.15 -12.21
N THR A 346 20.95 10.34 -11.75
CA THR A 346 20.54 11.45 -10.89
C THR A 346 21.03 11.32 -9.45
N LEU A 347 21.02 10.10 -8.90
CA LEU A 347 21.27 9.82 -7.49
C LEU A 347 22.59 10.42 -6.97
N PRO A 348 23.74 10.29 -7.66
CA PRO A 348 24.99 10.91 -7.21
C PRO A 348 24.92 12.44 -7.08
N HIS A 349 24.17 13.13 -7.94
CA HIS A 349 24.01 14.59 -7.89
C HIS A 349 23.14 15.01 -6.71
N VAL A 350 22.00 14.34 -6.53
CA VAL A 350 21.10 14.58 -5.38
C VAL A 350 21.80 14.30 -4.05
N MET A 351 22.59 13.22 -3.98
CA MET A 351 23.37 12.88 -2.79
C MET A 351 24.44 13.91 -2.45
N LYS A 352 25.02 14.60 -3.45
CA LYS A 352 25.94 15.73 -3.25
C LYS A 352 25.22 17.01 -2.81
N GLY A 353 23.88 17.05 -2.88
CA GLY A 353 23.07 18.23 -2.57
C GLY A 353 22.86 19.16 -3.76
N GLU A 354 23.22 18.75 -4.98
CA GLU A 354 22.87 19.51 -6.19
C GLU A 354 21.34 19.44 -6.41
N PRO A 355 20.67 20.57 -6.72
CA PRO A 355 19.23 20.56 -6.97
C PRO A 355 18.87 19.61 -8.11
N TYR A 356 17.94 18.69 -7.85
CA TYR A 356 17.64 17.61 -8.79
C TYR A 356 17.08 18.13 -10.14
N ALA A 357 16.44 19.30 -10.13
CA ALA A 357 15.88 19.95 -11.32
C ALA A 357 16.92 20.73 -12.15
N GLU A 358 18.12 20.95 -11.61
CA GLU A 358 19.11 21.84 -12.22
C GLU A 358 20.36 21.16 -12.78
N TRP A 359 20.55 19.86 -12.51
CA TRP A 359 21.75 19.15 -12.94
C TRP A 359 21.66 18.68 -14.40
N LEU A 360 20.47 18.24 -14.84
CA LEU A 360 20.29 17.65 -16.16
C LEU A 360 20.08 18.73 -17.22
N GLY A 361 21.14 19.04 -17.95
CA GLY A 361 21.12 19.99 -19.07
C GLY A 361 20.53 19.38 -20.35
N GLY A 362 20.07 20.23 -21.27
CA GLY A 362 19.47 19.82 -22.54
C GLY A 362 20.38 18.92 -23.38
N LYS A 363 21.70 19.17 -23.37
CA LYS A 363 22.68 18.31 -24.06
C LYS A 363 22.70 16.89 -23.52
N GLU A 364 22.77 16.72 -22.20
CA GLU A 364 22.81 15.41 -21.54
C GLU A 364 21.48 14.67 -21.71
N TRP A 365 20.36 15.41 -21.68
CA TRP A 365 19.03 14.88 -21.99
C TRP A 365 18.94 14.36 -23.42
N ASN A 366 19.39 15.14 -24.40
CA ASN A 366 19.36 14.75 -25.81
C ASN A 366 20.23 13.52 -26.06
N GLU A 367 21.43 13.46 -25.48
CA GLU A 367 22.32 12.29 -25.56
C GLU A 367 21.69 11.05 -24.89
N TRP A 368 21.02 11.23 -23.75
CA TRP A 368 20.27 10.16 -23.11
C TRP A 368 19.10 9.70 -23.99
N LEU A 369 18.31 10.60 -24.58
CA LEU A 369 17.22 10.24 -25.50
C LEU A 369 17.70 9.41 -26.69
N ASP A 370 18.82 9.82 -27.30
CA ASP A 370 19.39 9.12 -28.47
C ASP A 370 19.93 7.72 -28.11
N SER A 371 20.43 7.51 -26.89
CA SER A 371 21.00 6.23 -26.45
C SER A 371 20.03 5.32 -25.67
N SER A 372 18.89 5.85 -25.23
CA SER A 372 17.97 5.16 -24.34
C SER A 372 17.01 4.22 -25.05
N GLY A 373 17.05 4.07 -26.37
CA GLY A 373 16.18 3.13 -27.10
C GLY A 373 14.78 3.69 -27.43
N PHE A 374 14.56 4.99 -27.21
CA PHE A 374 13.28 5.66 -27.51
C PHE A 374 13.05 5.81 -29.02
N VAL A 375 14.13 6.02 -29.78
CA VAL A 375 14.07 6.18 -31.24
C VAL A 375 13.53 4.91 -31.91
N GLU A 376 13.96 3.74 -31.44
CA GLU A 376 13.50 2.44 -31.91
C GLU A 376 12.04 2.17 -31.53
N ARG A 377 11.59 2.66 -30.37
CA ARG A 377 10.24 2.41 -29.84
C ARG A 377 9.18 3.34 -30.45
N TYR A 378 9.45 4.63 -30.51
CA TYR A 378 8.46 5.66 -30.89
C TYR A 378 8.73 6.32 -32.25
N GLY A 379 9.88 6.03 -32.87
CA GLY A 379 10.31 6.66 -34.11
C GLY A 379 11.06 7.98 -33.89
N ARG A 380 12.03 8.24 -34.77
CA ARG A 380 12.94 9.39 -34.66
C ARG A 380 12.22 10.74 -34.63
N GLU A 381 11.21 10.91 -35.47
CA GLU A 381 10.46 12.17 -35.59
C GLU A 381 9.83 12.60 -34.24
N LYS A 382 9.17 11.67 -33.55
CA LYS A 382 8.55 11.95 -32.23
C LYS A 382 9.60 12.26 -31.17
N ILE A 383 10.76 11.61 -31.22
CA ILE A 383 11.84 11.82 -30.23
C ILE A 383 12.60 13.12 -30.48
N ASP A 384 12.77 13.52 -31.75
CA ASP A 384 13.40 14.81 -32.07
C ASP A 384 12.57 15.99 -31.56
N GLN A 385 11.24 15.85 -31.43
CA GLN A 385 10.36 16.86 -30.81
C GLN A 385 10.57 16.98 -29.28
N LEU A 386 11.11 15.95 -28.63
CA LEU A 386 11.41 15.96 -27.19
C LEU A 386 12.80 16.51 -26.87
N LYS A 387 13.61 16.82 -27.90
CA LYS A 387 14.93 17.41 -27.72
C LYS A 387 14.80 18.85 -27.26
N MET A 388 15.70 19.24 -26.38
CA MET A 388 15.73 20.58 -25.77
C MET A 388 16.97 21.35 -26.24
N SER A 389 16.94 22.68 -26.19
CA SER A 389 18.15 23.46 -26.42
C SER A 389 19.16 23.20 -25.31
N GLU A 390 20.46 23.31 -25.63
CA GLU A 390 21.53 22.92 -24.71
C GLU A 390 21.54 23.70 -23.40
N ASP A 391 21.07 24.95 -23.42
CA ASP A 391 21.05 25.85 -22.26
C ASP A 391 19.89 25.63 -21.28
N ILE A 392 18.86 24.86 -21.66
CA ILE A 392 17.69 24.63 -20.81
C ILE A 392 17.97 23.44 -19.89
N LYS A 393 17.68 23.64 -18.60
CA LYS A 393 17.73 22.59 -17.57
C LYS A 393 16.35 21.99 -17.35
N ARG A 394 16.27 20.71 -16.99
CA ARG A 394 15.01 20.03 -16.72
C ARG A 394 15.09 19.06 -15.55
N SER A 395 13.92 18.71 -15.02
CA SER A 395 13.80 17.58 -14.11
C SER A 395 14.11 16.25 -14.82
N PRO A 396 14.78 15.30 -14.15
CA PRO A 396 15.16 13.99 -14.66
C PRO A 396 13.96 13.03 -14.65
N ILE A 397 12.90 13.42 -15.35
CA ILE A 397 11.70 12.61 -15.58
C ILE A 397 11.60 12.24 -17.05
N VAL A 398 11.31 10.97 -17.32
CA VAL A 398 11.00 10.48 -18.67
C VAL A 398 9.79 11.22 -19.23
N VAL A 399 9.79 11.56 -20.53
CA VAL A 399 8.61 12.10 -21.23
C VAL A 399 8.25 11.13 -22.34
N VAL A 400 6.99 10.71 -22.35
CA VAL A 400 6.45 9.83 -23.38
C VAL A 400 5.87 10.72 -24.48
N PRO A 401 6.22 10.52 -25.76
CA PRO A 401 5.63 11.28 -26.84
C PRO A 401 4.10 11.20 -26.80
N GLU A 402 3.40 12.30 -27.11
CA GLU A 402 1.92 12.43 -27.11
C GLU A 402 1.25 12.35 -25.74
N ARG A 403 1.82 11.63 -24.76
CA ARG A 403 1.27 11.44 -23.41
C ARG A 403 1.82 12.42 -22.37
N GLY A 404 3.02 12.96 -22.58
CA GLY A 404 3.66 13.90 -21.67
C GLY A 404 4.44 13.22 -20.54
N GLU A 405 4.44 13.84 -19.35
CA GLU A 405 5.13 13.30 -18.17
C GLU A 405 4.31 12.15 -17.55
N PRO A 406 4.82 10.91 -17.51
CA PRO A 406 4.12 9.78 -16.93
C PRO A 406 4.11 9.94 -15.41
N ARG A 407 3.01 10.49 -14.87
CA ARG A 407 2.78 10.55 -13.42
C ARG A 407 1.78 9.48 -13.04
N GLY A 408 2.28 8.44 -12.40
CA GLY A 408 1.43 7.34 -11.95
C GLY A 408 1.17 6.24 -12.97
N GLU A 409 1.92 6.11 -14.06
CA GLU A 409 1.66 5.02 -15.05
C GLU A 409 1.81 3.62 -14.43
N LEU A 410 2.84 3.41 -13.62
CA LEU A 410 3.00 2.15 -12.87
C LEU A 410 1.92 1.95 -11.78
N ILE A 411 1.12 2.97 -11.45
CA ILE A 411 -0.04 2.79 -10.58
C ILE A 411 -1.02 1.85 -11.24
N ASN A 412 -1.22 1.96 -12.55
CA ASN A 412 -2.18 1.13 -13.28
C ASN A 412 -1.80 -0.35 -13.20
N ALA A 413 -0.53 -0.66 -13.49
CA ALA A 413 0.00 -2.00 -13.33
C ALA A 413 -0.02 -2.47 -11.86
N ALA A 414 0.30 -1.58 -10.91
CA ALA A 414 0.29 -1.94 -9.49
C ALA A 414 -1.12 -2.16 -8.93
N ASN A 415 -2.15 -1.53 -9.50
CA ASN A 415 -3.54 -1.77 -9.10
C ASN A 415 -3.99 -3.19 -9.45
N LEU A 416 -3.35 -3.84 -10.43
CA LEU A 416 -3.58 -5.25 -10.75
C LEU A 416 -3.13 -6.21 -9.63
N VAL A 417 -2.34 -5.74 -8.66
CA VAL A 417 -2.00 -6.53 -7.46
C VAL A 417 -3.27 -7.02 -6.77
N PHE A 418 -4.32 -6.21 -6.72
CA PHE A 418 -5.58 -6.57 -6.07
C PHE A 418 -6.31 -7.74 -6.76
N PRO A 419 -6.69 -7.66 -8.06
CA PRO A 419 -7.32 -8.79 -8.74
C PRO A 419 -6.40 -10.02 -8.82
N ILE A 420 -5.09 -9.84 -9.00
CA ILE A 420 -4.13 -10.97 -9.02
C ILE A 420 -4.07 -11.65 -7.65
N GLY A 421 -4.01 -10.88 -6.56
CA GLY A 421 -4.00 -11.43 -5.20
C GLY A 421 -5.28 -12.22 -4.88
N LEU A 422 -6.45 -11.70 -5.27
CA LEU A 422 -7.71 -12.42 -5.13
C LEU A 422 -7.76 -13.71 -5.97
N LEU A 423 -7.20 -13.68 -7.19
CA LEU A 423 -7.09 -14.88 -8.02
C LEU A 423 -6.19 -15.94 -7.39
N ILE A 424 -5.05 -15.53 -6.82
CA ILE A 424 -4.15 -16.41 -6.09
C ILE A 424 -4.86 -17.07 -4.91
N ILE A 425 -5.61 -16.29 -4.11
CA ILE A 425 -6.42 -16.80 -3.00
C ILE A 425 -7.48 -17.80 -3.49
N ALA A 426 -8.16 -17.51 -4.61
CA ALA A 426 -9.12 -18.42 -5.21
C ALA A 426 -8.47 -19.76 -5.61
N ILE A 427 -7.29 -19.71 -6.24
CA ILE A 427 -6.51 -20.91 -6.60
C ILE A 427 -6.12 -21.70 -5.35
N ARG A 428 -5.74 -21.03 -4.26
CA ARG A 428 -5.41 -21.67 -2.98
C ARG A 428 -6.60 -22.42 -2.38
N PHE A 429 -7.81 -21.85 -2.40
CA PHE A 429 -9.00 -22.56 -1.94
C PHE A 429 -9.30 -23.83 -2.74
N VAL A 430 -9.10 -23.79 -4.06
CA VAL A 430 -9.23 -24.98 -4.91
C VAL A 430 -8.16 -26.01 -4.56
N LEU A 431 -6.90 -25.57 -4.37
CA LEU A 431 -5.79 -26.44 -4.00
C LEU A 431 -6.02 -27.13 -2.65
N LEU A 432 -6.50 -26.40 -1.63
CA LEU A 432 -6.87 -26.95 -0.32
C LEU A 432 -7.99 -27.99 -0.43
N SER A 433 -9.01 -27.72 -1.24
CA SER A 433 -10.09 -28.67 -1.51
C SER A 433 -9.54 -29.98 -2.08
N LEU A 434 -8.64 -29.89 -3.06
CA LEU A 434 -7.98 -31.06 -3.64
C LEU A 434 -7.09 -31.79 -2.63
N LEU A 435 -6.35 -31.07 -1.80
CA LEU A 435 -5.49 -31.65 -0.76
C LEU A 435 -6.31 -32.38 0.31
N ALA A 436 -7.44 -31.82 0.76
CA ALA A 436 -8.34 -32.46 1.70
C ALA A 436 -9.00 -33.71 1.12
N ILE A 437 -9.46 -33.66 -0.15
CA ILE A 437 -10.01 -34.85 -0.85
C ILE A 437 -8.95 -35.95 -0.95
N SER A 438 -7.69 -35.58 -1.22
CA SER A 438 -6.58 -36.53 -1.32
C SER A 438 -6.09 -37.07 0.03
N GLY A 439 -6.57 -36.54 1.16
CA GLY A 439 -6.11 -36.91 2.50
C GLY A 439 -4.72 -36.37 2.88
N HIS A 440 -4.23 -35.34 2.19
CA HIS A 440 -2.98 -34.64 2.55
C HIS A 440 -3.20 -33.45 3.50
N SER A 441 -4.44 -33.00 3.66
CA SER A 441 -4.83 -31.98 4.64
C SER A 441 -5.88 -32.53 5.58
N SER A 442 -5.69 -32.35 6.88
CA SER A 442 -6.73 -32.58 7.89
C SER A 442 -7.73 -31.42 7.87
N VAL A 443 -9.00 -31.74 8.10
CA VAL A 443 -10.10 -30.76 8.22
C VAL A 443 -10.58 -30.66 9.67
N ASP A 444 -9.74 -31.12 10.61
CA ASP A 444 -10.11 -31.15 12.01
C ASP A 444 -9.81 -29.79 12.66
N PRO A 445 -10.82 -29.00 13.07
CA PRO A 445 -10.58 -27.69 13.68
C PRO A 445 -9.74 -27.77 14.97
N GLU A 446 -9.77 -28.91 15.67
CA GLU A 446 -9.03 -29.11 16.92
C GLU A 446 -7.54 -29.43 16.71
N ALA A 447 -7.17 -30.01 15.56
CA ALA A 447 -5.77 -30.34 15.26
C ALA A 447 -4.87 -29.09 15.14
N HIS A 448 -5.47 -27.91 14.95
CA HIS A 448 -4.74 -26.66 14.78
C HIS A 448 -4.27 -26.01 16.09
N VAL A 449 -4.86 -26.38 17.24
CA VAL A 449 -4.45 -25.85 18.55
C VAL A 449 -3.18 -26.56 19.04
N GLU A 450 -3.04 -27.85 18.79
CA GLU A 450 -1.88 -28.63 19.27
C GLU A 450 -0.64 -28.45 18.38
N GLY A 451 -0.81 -28.26 17.07
CA GLY A 451 0.31 -28.21 16.11
C GLY A 451 1.26 -27.02 16.28
N SER A 452 0.75 -25.82 16.60
CA SER A 452 1.61 -24.64 16.80
C SER A 452 2.40 -24.71 18.10
N ASP A 453 1.84 -25.33 19.13
CA ASP A 453 2.51 -25.49 20.42
C ASP A 453 3.57 -26.59 20.38
N ILE A 454 3.35 -27.66 19.62
CA ILE A 454 4.33 -28.74 19.44
C ILE A 454 5.53 -28.26 18.62
N GLN A 455 5.29 -27.47 17.56
CA GLN A 455 6.38 -26.95 16.73
C GLN A 455 7.23 -25.93 17.49
N ARG A 456 6.59 -25.08 18.31
CA ARG A 456 7.27 -24.18 19.24
C ARG A 456 8.05 -24.92 20.32
N LYS A 457 7.49 -25.97 20.92
CA LYS A 457 8.20 -26.81 21.91
C LYS A 457 9.40 -27.53 21.30
N HIS A 458 9.33 -27.95 20.04
CA HIS A 458 10.45 -28.59 19.37
C HIS A 458 11.58 -27.58 19.09
N GLU A 459 11.26 -26.34 18.70
CA GLU A 459 12.25 -25.27 18.56
C GLU A 459 12.86 -24.88 19.92
N GLU A 460 12.03 -24.70 20.96
CA GLU A 460 12.50 -24.44 22.33
C GLU A 460 13.40 -25.57 22.85
N SER A 461 13.09 -26.84 22.54
CA SER A 461 13.93 -27.97 22.94
C SER A 461 15.27 -28.04 22.20
N ILE A 462 15.34 -27.54 20.95
CA ILE A 462 16.61 -27.47 20.22
C ILE A 462 17.48 -26.34 20.81
N GLU A 463 16.89 -25.17 21.09
CA GLU A 463 17.61 -24.07 21.72
C GLU A 463 18.11 -24.43 23.12
N GLU A 464 17.34 -25.17 23.91
CA GLU A 464 17.75 -25.66 25.24
C GLU A 464 18.94 -26.63 25.14
N ILE A 465 18.95 -27.54 24.17
CA ILE A 465 20.06 -28.46 23.92
C ILE A 465 21.33 -27.72 23.45
N GLU A 466 21.19 -26.70 22.60
CA GLU A 466 22.33 -25.88 22.18
C GLU A 466 22.91 -25.06 23.34
N HIS A 467 22.05 -24.51 24.21
CA HIS A 467 22.50 -23.75 25.38
C HIS A 467 23.20 -24.62 26.43
N GLU A 468 22.71 -25.84 26.70
CA GLU A 468 23.37 -26.79 27.59
C GLU A 468 24.74 -27.24 27.03
N GLY A 469 24.86 -27.40 25.71
CA GLY A 469 26.11 -27.74 25.05
C GLY A 469 27.18 -26.65 25.11
N GLU A 470 26.79 -25.37 25.19
CA GLU A 470 27.70 -24.24 25.35
C GLU A 470 28.16 -24.04 26.80
N GLU A 471 27.29 -24.31 27.79
CA GLU A 471 27.67 -24.24 29.21
C GLU A 471 28.62 -25.38 29.62
N GLU A 472 28.52 -26.57 29.01
CA GLU A 472 29.44 -27.69 29.31
C GLU A 472 30.85 -27.49 28.71
N GLN A 473 31.00 -26.58 27.74
CA GLN A 473 32.29 -26.25 27.11
C GLN A 473 33.01 -25.04 27.74
N ALA A 474 32.34 -24.26 28.60
CA ALA A 474 32.89 -23.09 29.28
C ALA A 474 33.41 -23.43 30.67
#